data_AF-A0A1Q3LDU0-F1
#
_entry.id   AF-A0A1Q3LDU0-F1
#
_cell.length_a   1.000
_cell.length_b   1.000
_cell.length_c   1.000
_cell.angle_alpha   90.00
_cell.angle_beta   90.00
_cell.angle_gamma   90.00
#
_symmetry.space_group_name_H-M   'P 1'
#
loop_
_entity.id
_entity.type
_entity.pdbx_description
1 polymer ?
#
loop_
_entity_poly.entity_id
_entity_poly.type
_entity_poly.pdbx_seq_one_letter_code
_entity_poly.pdbx_strand_id
1 'polypeptide(L)' 'MTNAERLIRTLYKLTEGQLGQWRMIDSLGKVGTAGAVDTAMRAGWIDLEGGHLVRLTEQGWQRATIVGK' A
#
# COMPACT_ATOMS: atom_id res chain seq x y z
N MET A 1 -6.66 -5.49 -11.78
CA MET A 1 -5.88 -5.00 -10.63
C MET A 1 -4.74 -4.12 -11.14
N THR A 2 -4.82 -2.83 -10.87
CA THR A 2 -3.82 -1.79 -11.17
C THR A 2 -2.54 -1.98 -10.34
N ASN A 3 -1.47 -1.26 -10.69
CA ASN A 3 -0.23 -1.28 -9.90
C ASN A 3 -0.42 -0.76 -8.47
N ALA A 4 -1.25 0.27 -8.28
CA ALA A 4 -1.62 0.78 -6.96
C ALA A 4 -2.38 -0.27 -6.13
N GLU A 5 -3.32 -0.99 -6.74
CA GLU A 5 -4.03 -2.07 -6.07
C GLU A 5 -3.09 -3.24 -5.71
N ARG A 6 -2.15 -3.60 -6.59
CA ARG A 6 -1.10 -4.59 -6.28
C ARG A 6 -0.23 -4.15 -5.11
N LEU A 7 0.14 -2.86 -5.05
CA LEU A 7 0.90 -2.27 -3.96
C LEU A 7 0.18 -2.43 -2.62
N ILE A 8 -1.07 -1.98 -2.51
CA ILE A 8 -1.82 -2.04 -1.25
C ILE A 8 -2.11 -3.49 -0.82
N ARG A 9 -2.26 -4.43 -1.77
CA ARG A 9 -2.42 -5.85 -1.44
C ARG A 9 -1.13 -6.46 -0.92
N THR A 10 0.02 -6.12 -1.50
CA THR A 10 1.32 -6.57 -0.98
C THR A 10 1.56 -5.98 0.41
N LEU A 11 1.29 -4.68 0.59
CA LEU A 11 1.40 -4.03 1.88
C LEU A 11 0.48 -4.68 2.93
N TYR A 12 -0.77 -5.00 2.56
CA TYR A 12 -1.73 -5.70 3.42
C TYR A 12 -1.19 -7.07 3.86
N LYS A 13 -0.56 -7.82 2.95
CA LYS A 13 0.05 -9.11 3.29
C LYS A 13 1.27 -8.96 4.19
N LEU A 14 2.12 -7.96 3.94
CA LEU A 14 3.31 -7.68 4.76
C LEU A 14 2.96 -7.22 6.18
N THR A 15 1.78 -6.62 6.37
CA THR A 15 1.28 -6.22 7.68
C THR A 15 0.34 -7.26 8.28
N GLU A 16 0.19 -8.45 7.66
CA GLU A 16 -0.73 -9.51 8.10
C GLU A 16 -2.18 -9.01 8.26
N GLY A 17 -2.57 -8.03 7.46
CA GLY A 17 -3.87 -7.37 7.52
C GLY A 17 -4.02 -6.36 8.65
N GLN A 18 -2.97 -6.03 9.39
CA GLN A 18 -3.00 -5.00 10.43
C GLN A 18 -2.84 -3.59 9.83
N LEU A 19 -3.61 -2.65 10.39
CA LEU A 19 -3.49 -1.21 10.13
C LEU A 19 -2.37 -0.60 10.98
N GLY A 20 -1.92 0.60 10.62
CA GLY A 20 -1.01 1.38 11.45
C GLY A 20 0.48 1.01 11.30
N GLN A 21 0.80 -0.08 10.61
CA GLN A 21 2.16 -0.60 10.46
C GLN A 21 2.91 0.09 9.30
N TRP A 22 3.98 0.81 9.64
CA TRP A 22 4.91 1.38 8.66
C TRP A 22 5.81 0.29 8.06
N ARG A 23 5.99 0.32 6.74
CA ARG A 23 6.88 -0.57 5.99
C ARG A 23 7.72 0.23 5.01
N MET A 24 8.94 -0.20 4.75
CA MET A 24 9.76 0.41 3.71
C MET A 24 9.16 0.12 2.33
N ILE A 25 9.15 1.11 1.44
CA ILE A 25 8.74 0.93 0.05
C ILE A 25 9.57 -0.16 -0.63
N ASP A 26 10.85 -0.24 -0.30
CA ASP A 26 11.76 -1.27 -0.81
C ASP A 26 11.27 -2.70 -0.51
N SER A 27 10.65 -2.92 0.67
CA SER A 27 10.07 -4.21 1.04
C SER A 27 8.90 -4.64 0.14
N LEU A 28 8.31 -3.72 -0.62
CA LEU A 28 7.27 -4.00 -1.62
C LEU A 28 7.86 -4.49 -2.96
N GLY A 29 9.18 -4.44 -3.13
CA GLY A 29 9.89 -4.91 -4.32
C GLY A 29 9.31 -4.32 -5.62
N LYS A 30 9.04 -5.19 -6.60
CA LYS A 30 8.61 -4.78 -7.95
C LYS A 30 7.27 -4.03 -8.00
N VAL A 31 6.45 -4.06 -6.94
CA VAL A 31 5.18 -3.32 -6.90
C VAL A 31 5.30 -1.96 -6.21
N GLY A 32 6.40 -1.70 -5.50
CA GLY A 32 6.73 -0.41 -4.87
C GLY A 32 7.22 0.66 -5.83
N THR A 33 6.65 0.76 -7.04
CA THR A 33 7.08 1.76 -8.03
C THR A 33 6.58 3.15 -7.66
N ALA A 34 7.34 4.20 -7.99
CA ALA A 34 6.96 5.59 -7.70
C ALA A 34 5.55 5.94 -8.21
N GLY A 35 5.18 5.48 -9.40
CA GLY A 35 3.83 5.71 -9.95
C GLY A 35 2.73 4.96 -9.20
N ALA A 36 2.99 3.74 -8.71
CA ALA A 36 2.02 3.00 -7.91
C ALA A 36 1.82 3.64 -6.53
N VAL A 37 2.92 4.12 -5.93
CA VAL A 37 2.92 4.85 -4.65
C VAL A 37 2.16 6.17 -4.80
N ASP A 38 2.48 6.99 -5.81
CA ASP A 38 1.78 8.27 -6.05
C ASP A 38 0.27 8.05 -6.30
N THR A 39 -0.09 7.06 -7.12
CA THR A 39 -1.51 6.74 -7.37
C THR A 39 -2.21 6.29 -6.09
N ALA A 40 -1.60 5.40 -5.30
CA ALA A 40 -2.19 4.92 -4.04
C ALA A 40 -2.30 6.04 -2.99
N MET A 41 -1.32 6.95 -2.94
CA MET A 41 -1.33 8.11 -2.04
C MET A 41 -2.45 9.08 -2.43
N ARG A 42 -2.56 9.43 -3.73
CA ARG A 42 -3.63 10.30 -4.24
C ARG A 42 -5.03 9.72 -4.03
N ALA A 43 -5.15 8.39 -4.08
CA ALA A 43 -6.38 7.68 -3.79
C ALA A 43 -6.70 7.58 -2.28
N GLY A 44 -5.82 8.06 -1.41
CA GLY A 44 -5.98 8.00 0.05
C GLY A 44 -5.82 6.58 0.63
N TRP A 45 -5.22 5.65 -0.12
CA TRP A 45 -5.06 4.26 0.31
C TRP A 45 -3.79 4.02 1.15
N ILE A 46 -2.82 4.92 1.06
CA ILE A 46 -1.59 4.86 1.85
C ILE A 46 -1.21 6.24 2.40
N ASP A 47 -0.52 6.24 3.53
CA ASP A 47 0.30 7.35 4.00
C ASP A 47 1.76 7.13 3.63
N LEU A 48 2.47 8.23 3.39
CA LEU A 48 3.90 8.27 3.12
C LEU A 48 4.61 9.10 4.19
N GLU A 49 5.69 8.56 4.76
CA GLU A 49 6.56 9.26 5.70
C GLU A 49 8.02 9.21 5.20
N GLY A 50 8.68 10.36 5.20
CA GLY A 50 10.08 10.49 4.76
C GLY A 50 10.36 10.13 3.29
N GLY A 51 9.31 9.85 2.49
CA GLY A 51 9.45 9.42 1.09
C GLY A 51 9.88 7.96 0.90
N HIS A 52 10.02 7.19 1.97
CA HIS A 52 10.49 5.80 1.92
C HIS A 52 9.72 4.85 2.85
N LEU A 53 8.94 5.37 3.79
CA LEU A 53 8.02 4.59 4.62
C LEU A 53 6.60 4.74 4.09
N VAL A 54 5.90 3.64 3.98
CA VAL A 54 4.49 3.58 3.60
C VAL A 54 3.68 2.84 4.64
N ARG A 55 2.43 3.25 4.79
CA ARG A 55 1.48 2.62 5.70
C ARG A 55 0.12 2.55 5.05
N LEU A 56 -0.59 1.46 5.30
CA LEU A 56 -1.98 1.30 4.88
C LEU A 56 -2.89 2.22 5.70
N THR A 57 -3.73 2.99 5.01
CA THR A 57 -4.86 3.68 5.63
C THR A 57 -6.04 2.72 5.77
N GLU A 58 -7.07 3.14 6.51
CA GLU A 58 -8.32 2.38 6.59
C GLU A 58 -8.97 2.19 5.20
N GLN A 59 -8.98 3.23 4.37
CA GLN A 59 -9.51 3.14 3.00
C GLN A 59 -8.71 2.16 2.13
N GLY A 60 -7.38 2.19 2.24
CA GLY A 60 -6.53 1.24 1.53
C GLY A 60 -6.73 -0.19 1.98
N TRP A 61 -7.00 -0.40 3.27
CA TRP A 61 -7.29 -1.72 3.84
C TRP A 61 -8.60 -2.27 3.33
N GLN A 62 -9.66 -1.44 3.34
CA GLN A 62 -10.95 -1.79 2.75
C GLN A 62 -10.79 -2.13 1.27
N ARG A 63 -10.04 -1.31 0.52
CA ARG A 63 -9.77 -1.61 -0.89
C ARG A 63 -9.01 -2.92 -1.05
N ALA A 64 -7.93 -3.14 -0.29
CA ALA A 64 -7.10 -4.35 -0.35
C ALA A 64 -7.89 -5.65 -0.10
N THR A 65 -8.86 -5.61 0.82
CA THR A 65 -9.75 -6.76 1.09
C THR A 65 -10.74 -7.03 -0.05
N ILE A 66 -11.19 -5.98 -0.76
CA ILE A 66 -12.08 -6.11 -1.92
C ILE A 66 -11.34 -6.70 -3.13
N VAL A 67 -10.15 -6.19 -3.46
CA VAL A 67 -9.33 -6.74 -4.58
C VAL A 67 -8.65 -8.07 -4.26
N GLY A 68 -8.74 -8.54 -3.00
CA GLY A 68 -8.22 -9.83 -2.56
C GLY A 68 -9.17 -11.02 -2.78
N LYS A 69 -10.46 -10.76 -3.01
CA LYS A 69 -11.48 -11.75 -3.39
C LYS A 69 -11.48 -11.97 -4.89
#